data_AF-B4GBJ6-F1
#
_entry.id   AF-B4GBJ6-F1
#
_cell.length_a   1.000
_cell.length_b   1.000
_cell.length_c   1.000
_cell.angle_alpha   90.00
_cell.angle_beta   90.00
_cell.angle_gamma   90.00
#
_symmetry.space_group_name_H-M   'P 1'
#
loop_
_entity.id
_entity.type
_entity.pdbx_description
1 polymer ?
#
loop_
_entity_poly.entity_id
_entity_poly.type
_entity_poly.pdbx_seq_one_letter_code
_entity_poly.pdbx_strand_id
1 'polypeptide(L)'
;MEKSGSEGLDDLLMERKNDFLADVDYVCISDNFWLGKKRPCLTYGLRGFAYFQLEIECSTKDLHSGVFGGTVHEAMPVLCYLLSVLFDKDTNILIPGVDRDEVTGKNVILVPVGACDDGAHSQNEKIDIYNYIEGAKLLGAYLHEVGKLYDDLRIYILI
;
A
#
# COMPACT_ATOMS: atom_id res chain seq x y z
N MET A 1 11.87 0.30 -8.27
CA MET A 1 12.02 0.63 -6.84
C MET A 1 10.69 0.53 -6.08
N GLU A 2 9.65 -0.13 -6.60
CA GLU A 2 8.32 -0.11 -5.95
C GLU A 2 8.37 -0.65 -4.51
N LYS A 3 9.10 -1.75 -4.26
CA LYS A 3 9.37 -2.29 -2.91
C LYS A 3 10.35 -1.51 -2.04
N SER A 4 10.83 -0.38 -2.53
CA SER A 4 11.83 0.47 -1.87
C SER A 4 11.37 1.93 -1.87
N GLY A 5 10.05 2.16 -1.72
CA GLY A 5 9.48 3.50 -1.63
C GLY A 5 9.34 4.23 -2.96
N SER A 6 9.55 3.55 -4.09
CA SER A 6 9.47 4.13 -5.44
C SER A 6 10.36 5.35 -5.63
N GLU A 7 11.56 5.34 -5.03
CA GLU A 7 12.51 6.46 -5.09
C GLU A 7 12.75 6.94 -6.54
N GLY A 8 12.60 8.25 -6.75
CA GLY A 8 12.77 8.93 -8.04
C GLY A 8 11.57 8.84 -9.00
N LEU A 9 10.52 8.05 -8.67
CA LEU A 9 9.34 7.96 -9.54
C LEU A 9 8.53 9.26 -9.56
N ASP A 10 8.32 9.89 -8.39
CA ASP A 10 7.56 11.14 -8.31
C ASP A 10 8.24 12.26 -9.11
N ASP A 11 9.55 12.42 -8.96
CA ASP A 11 10.35 13.39 -9.71
C ASP A 11 10.23 13.16 -11.23
N LEU A 12 10.35 11.90 -11.68
CA LEU A 12 10.23 11.54 -13.09
C LEU A 12 8.82 11.84 -13.64
N LEU A 13 7.77 11.51 -12.89
CA LEU A 13 6.39 11.75 -13.29
C LEU A 13 6.11 13.26 -13.39
N MET A 14 6.64 14.05 -12.46
CA MET A 14 6.51 15.50 -12.49
C MET A 14 7.30 16.12 -13.65
N GLU A 15 8.50 15.62 -13.95
CA GLU A 15 9.31 16.06 -15.10
C GLU A 15 8.59 15.76 -16.43
N ARG A 16 8.01 14.57 -16.57
CA ARG A 16 7.42 14.08 -17.83
C ARG A 16 5.93 14.36 -17.99
N LYS A 17 5.32 15.06 -17.01
CA LYS A 17 3.88 15.38 -16.99
C LYS A 17 3.38 16.04 -18.27
N ASN A 18 4.14 16.98 -18.82
CA ASN A 18 3.76 17.77 -20.00
C ASN A 18 4.38 17.26 -21.30
N ASP A 19 4.98 16.06 -21.28
CA ASP A 19 5.62 15.43 -22.44
C ASP A 19 5.03 14.02 -22.60
N PHE A 20 5.69 12.98 -22.05
CA PHE A 20 5.25 11.58 -22.14
C PHE A 20 3.83 11.34 -21.62
N LEU A 21 3.37 12.12 -20.62
CA LEU A 21 2.03 11.98 -20.04
C LEU A 21 1.02 13.00 -20.57
N ALA A 22 1.40 13.86 -21.52
CA ALA A 22 0.59 15.01 -21.93
C ALA A 22 -0.74 14.63 -22.59
N ASP A 23 -0.79 13.48 -23.27
CA ASP A 23 -1.95 12.99 -24.02
C ASP A 23 -2.52 11.68 -23.45
N VAL A 24 -2.28 11.43 -22.15
CA VAL A 24 -2.80 10.28 -21.41
C VAL A 24 -4.16 10.63 -20.79
N ASP A 25 -5.22 9.97 -21.24
CA ASP A 25 -6.57 10.19 -20.67
C ASP A 25 -6.82 9.34 -19.41
N TYR A 26 -6.26 8.12 -19.36
CA TYR A 26 -6.42 7.21 -18.23
C TYR A 26 -5.13 6.46 -17.91
N VAL A 27 -4.92 6.23 -16.61
CA VAL A 27 -3.86 5.36 -16.08
C VAL A 27 -4.51 4.15 -15.44
N CYS A 28 -4.12 2.95 -15.87
CA CYS A 28 -4.51 1.70 -15.23
C CYS A 28 -3.31 1.11 -14.47
N ILE A 29 -3.53 0.73 -13.21
CA ILE A 29 -2.54 0.05 -12.37
C ILE A 29 -3.15 -1.29 -11.92
N SER A 30 -2.41 -2.38 -12.16
CA SER A 30 -2.76 -3.73 -11.75
C SER A 30 -1.74 -4.26 -10.73
N ASP A 31 -1.77 -3.70 -9.53
CA ASP A 31 -0.83 -4.03 -8.45
C ASP A 31 -1.56 -4.21 -7.11
N ASN A 32 -2.67 -4.95 -7.14
CA ASN A 32 -3.47 -5.26 -5.96
C ASN A 32 -4.33 -6.52 -6.19
N PHE A 33 -5.12 -6.88 -5.18
CA PHE A 33 -5.86 -8.15 -5.13
C PHE A 33 -7.36 -7.98 -4.99
N TRP A 34 -8.10 -9.00 -5.42
CA TRP A 34 -9.51 -9.14 -5.12
C TRP A 34 -9.74 -9.34 -3.63
N LEU A 35 -10.86 -8.80 -3.16
CA LEU A 35 -11.28 -8.98 -1.77
C LEU A 35 -11.50 -10.46 -1.40
N GLY A 36 -11.81 -11.30 -2.39
CA GLY A 36 -11.94 -12.75 -2.22
C GLY A 36 -11.73 -13.51 -3.52
N LYS A 37 -11.82 -14.84 -3.46
CA LYS A 37 -11.35 -15.74 -4.53
C LYS A 37 -12.30 -15.94 -5.71
N LYS A 38 -13.54 -15.46 -5.59
CA LYS A 38 -14.64 -15.86 -6.50
C LYS A 38 -15.24 -14.73 -7.31
N ARG A 39 -14.99 -13.48 -6.91
CA ARG A 39 -15.64 -12.33 -7.54
C ARG A 39 -14.59 -11.23 -7.78
N PRO A 40 -14.36 -10.87 -9.05
CA PRO A 40 -13.43 -9.79 -9.36
C PRO A 40 -13.99 -8.46 -8.83
N CYS A 41 -13.11 -7.54 -8.43
CA CYS A 41 -13.49 -6.24 -7.91
C CYS A 41 -12.64 -5.11 -8.48
N LEU A 42 -13.14 -3.88 -8.43
CA LEU A 42 -12.37 -2.68 -8.75
C LEU A 42 -12.02 -1.97 -7.44
N THR A 43 -10.78 -1.49 -7.34
CA THR A 43 -10.30 -0.75 -6.17
C THR A 43 -10.19 0.71 -6.54
N TYR A 44 -11.01 1.56 -5.94
CA TYR A 44 -11.01 3.01 -6.23
C TYR A 44 -10.31 3.84 -5.15
N GLY A 45 -9.62 3.17 -4.22
CA GLY A 45 -8.94 3.83 -3.10
C GLY A 45 -7.91 2.92 -2.47
N LEU A 46 -6.76 3.48 -2.16
CA LEU A 46 -5.69 2.87 -1.38
C LEU A 46 -5.48 3.69 -0.11
N ARG A 47 -5.02 3.04 0.94
CA ARG A 47 -4.56 3.75 2.15
C ARG A 47 -3.12 4.21 1.95
N GLY A 48 -2.82 5.42 2.42
CA GLY A 48 -1.43 5.80 2.64
C GLY A 48 -0.80 4.98 3.77
N PHE A 49 0.51 4.98 3.83
CA PHE A 49 1.27 4.41 4.94
C PHE A 49 2.37 5.38 5.36
N ALA A 50 2.72 5.38 6.64
CA ALA A 50 3.85 6.11 7.19
C ALA A 50 4.65 5.16 8.06
N TYR A 51 5.94 5.01 7.76
CA TYR A 51 6.86 4.21 8.57
C TYR A 51 7.56 5.09 9.60
N PHE A 52 7.58 4.62 10.83
CA PHE A 52 8.32 5.24 11.93
C PHE A 52 9.29 4.21 12.50
N GLN A 53 10.53 4.65 12.76
CA GLN A 53 11.53 3.87 13.48
C GLN A 53 11.65 4.43 14.89
N LEU A 54 11.54 3.54 15.88
CA LEU A 54 11.73 3.86 17.29
C LEU A 54 13.02 3.19 17.76
N GLU A 55 13.95 3.98 18.26
CA GLU A 55 15.22 3.51 18.81
C GLU A 55 15.31 3.94 20.28
N ILE A 56 15.64 2.98 21.14
CA ILE A 56 15.75 3.19 22.59
C ILE A 56 17.11 2.67 23.02
N GLU A 57 17.96 3.57 23.49
CA GLU A 57 19.26 3.25 24.04
C GLU A 57 19.24 3.43 25.56
N CYS A 58 19.54 2.38 26.32
CA CYS A 58 19.66 2.44 27.78
C CYS A 58 21.09 2.20 28.28
N SER A 59 21.95 1.60 27.46
CA SER A 59 23.34 1.30 27.76
C SER A 59 24.11 1.23 26.44
N THR A 60 25.39 1.60 26.46
CA THR A 60 26.28 1.55 25.30
C THR A 60 26.73 0.11 24.95
N LYS A 61 26.33 -0.88 25.75
CA LYS A 61 26.60 -2.31 25.56
C LYS A 61 25.55 -3.17 26.25
N ASP A 62 25.44 -4.42 25.81
CA ASP A 62 24.60 -5.42 26.46
C ASP A 62 25.09 -5.70 27.90
N LEU A 63 24.12 -5.88 28.80
CA LEU A 63 24.36 -6.13 30.22
C LEU A 63 23.84 -7.52 30.61
N HIS A 64 24.52 -8.17 31.54
CA HIS A 64 24.10 -9.47 32.05
C HIS A 64 22.82 -9.32 32.89
N SER A 65 21.69 -9.85 32.41
CA SER A 65 20.37 -9.68 33.03
C SER A 65 20.31 -10.18 34.49
N GLY A 66 21.05 -11.21 34.86
CA GLY A 66 21.11 -11.67 36.25
C GLY A 66 21.86 -10.75 37.22
N VAL A 67 22.79 -9.92 36.72
CA VAL A 67 23.60 -9.00 37.55
C VAL A 67 22.93 -7.63 37.65
N PHE A 68 22.35 -7.17 36.53
CA PHE A 68 21.79 -5.82 36.41
C PHE A 68 20.26 -5.79 36.38
N GLY A 69 19.59 -6.93 36.31
CA GLY A 69 18.14 -7.03 36.22
C GLY A 69 17.46 -6.34 37.39
N GLY A 70 16.53 -5.43 37.07
CA GLY A 70 15.81 -4.64 38.06
C GLY A 70 16.61 -3.50 38.72
N THR A 71 17.87 -3.29 38.34
CA THR A 71 18.72 -2.19 38.87
C THR A 71 18.94 -1.06 37.87
N VAL A 72 18.73 -1.32 36.57
CA VAL A 72 18.86 -0.35 35.49
C VAL A 72 17.58 -0.32 34.67
N HIS A 73 17.38 0.77 33.93
CA HIS A 73 16.33 0.80 32.91
C HIS A 73 16.73 -0.10 31.73
N GLU A 74 15.81 -0.98 31.34
CA GLU A 74 15.99 -1.88 30.21
C GLU A 74 15.20 -1.34 29.02
N ALA A 75 15.83 -1.32 27.84
CA ALA A 75 15.20 -0.79 26.63
C ALA A 75 13.92 -1.56 26.26
N MET A 76 13.90 -2.88 26.52
CA MET A 76 12.78 -3.73 26.13
C MET A 76 11.47 -3.42 26.88
N PRO A 77 11.44 -3.32 28.23
CA PRO A 77 10.26 -2.81 28.94
C PRO A 77 9.82 -1.41 28.51
N VAL A 78 10.75 -0.49 28.25
CA VAL A 78 10.43 0.87 27.78
C VAL A 78 9.79 0.81 26.39
N LEU A 79 10.29 -0.02 25.47
CA LEU A 79 9.70 -0.23 24.15
C LEU A 79 8.28 -0.79 24.25
N CYS A 80 8.08 -1.82 25.08
CA CYS A 80 6.76 -2.40 25.33
C CYS A 80 5.77 -1.35 25.85
N TYR A 81 6.23 -0.48 26.77
CA TYR A 81 5.42 0.61 27.28
C TYR A 81 5.08 1.63 26.18
N LEU A 82 6.05 2.07 25.37
CA LEU A 82 5.81 3.01 24.27
C LEU A 82 4.81 2.47 23.25
N LEU A 83 4.93 1.19 22.86
CA LEU A 83 3.96 0.56 21.95
C LEU A 83 2.55 0.50 22.55
N SER A 84 2.44 0.33 23.88
CA SER A 84 1.16 0.28 24.60
C SER A 84 0.42 1.61 24.66
N VAL A 85 1.10 2.74 24.45
CA VAL A 85 0.47 4.08 24.45
C VAL A 85 0.14 4.58 23.05
N LEU A 86 0.48 3.81 22.00
CA LEU A 86 0.08 4.13 20.63
C LEU A 86 -1.34 3.66 20.31
N PHE A 87 -1.75 2.53 20.92
CA PHE A 87 -3.07 1.91 20.70
C PHE A 87 -3.70 1.46 22.00
N ASP A 88 -5.02 1.55 22.11
CA ASP A 88 -5.75 0.89 23.20
C ASP A 88 -6.00 -0.61 22.92
N LYS A 89 -6.61 -1.29 23.90
CA LYS A 89 -6.98 -2.72 23.81
C LYS A 89 -7.96 -3.04 22.66
N ASP A 90 -8.69 -2.05 22.18
CA ASP A 90 -9.69 -2.16 21.12
C ASP A 90 -9.13 -1.69 19.77
N THR A 91 -7.80 -1.49 19.67
CA THR A 91 -7.02 -1.07 18.49
C THR A 91 -7.29 0.35 18.01
N ASN A 92 -7.80 1.23 18.87
CA ASN A 92 -7.93 2.65 18.57
C ASN A 92 -6.58 3.36 18.73
N ILE A 93 -6.28 4.28 17.82
CA ILE A 93 -5.07 5.11 17.86
C ILE A 93 -5.22 6.13 18.98
N LEU A 94 -4.23 6.22 19.86
CA LEU A 94 -4.20 7.15 20.99
C LEU A 94 -3.39 8.42 20.72
N ILE A 95 -2.84 8.55 19.51
CA ILE A 95 -2.02 9.68 19.08
C ILE A 95 -2.95 10.88 18.78
N PRO A 96 -2.81 12.02 19.49
CA PRO A 96 -3.63 13.20 19.23
C PRO A 96 -3.44 13.74 17.80
N GLY A 97 -4.54 14.10 17.14
CA GLY A 97 -4.52 14.68 15.80
C GLY A 97 -4.43 13.66 14.65
N VAL A 98 -4.43 12.36 14.95
CA VAL A 98 -4.50 11.29 13.95
C VAL A 98 -5.92 10.71 13.95
N ASP A 99 -6.82 11.35 13.21
CA ASP A 99 -8.17 10.84 12.96
C ASP A 99 -8.21 9.98 11.68
N ARG A 100 -9.19 9.06 11.59
CA ARG A 100 -9.28 8.06 10.51
C ARG A 100 -9.68 8.62 9.13
N ASP A 101 -10.02 9.90 9.03
CA ASP A 101 -10.65 10.47 7.85
C ASP A 101 -9.84 11.63 7.27
N GLU A 102 -9.21 11.41 6.10
CA GLU A 102 -9.00 12.47 5.10
C GLU A 102 -8.71 11.86 3.70
N VAL A 103 -9.43 12.34 2.67
CA VAL A 103 -9.47 11.76 1.31
C VAL A 103 -8.84 12.73 0.30
N THR A 104 -7.93 12.21 -0.53
CA THR A 104 -6.98 12.93 -1.41
C THR A 104 -7.56 13.67 -2.63
N GLY A 105 -8.87 13.92 -2.71
CA GLY A 105 -9.48 14.80 -3.73
C GLY A 105 -9.25 14.42 -5.21
N LYS A 106 -8.72 13.22 -5.50
CA LYS A 106 -8.45 12.73 -6.87
C LYS A 106 -9.05 11.34 -7.08
N ASN A 107 -9.63 11.13 -8.26
CA ASN A 107 -10.17 9.84 -8.66
C ASN A 107 -9.04 8.96 -9.21
N VAL A 108 -8.65 7.93 -8.47
CA VAL A 108 -7.68 6.91 -8.90
C VAL A 108 -8.36 5.55 -8.83
N ILE A 109 -8.21 4.72 -9.86
CA ILE A 109 -8.74 3.37 -9.87
C ILE A 109 -7.62 2.36 -10.14
N LEU A 110 -7.49 1.40 -9.24
CA LEU A 110 -6.71 0.18 -9.38
C LEU A 110 -7.64 -0.96 -9.83
N VAL A 111 -7.16 -1.74 -10.79
CA VAL A 111 -7.87 -2.90 -11.31
C VAL A 111 -7.09 -4.15 -10.92
N PRO A 112 -7.47 -4.83 -9.83
CA PRO A 112 -6.78 -6.03 -9.39
C PRO A 112 -6.99 -7.19 -10.36
N VAL A 113 -5.93 -7.95 -10.60
CA VAL A 113 -5.94 -9.15 -11.46
C VAL A 113 -5.64 -10.43 -10.66
N GLY A 114 -5.10 -10.32 -9.43
CA GLY A 114 -4.84 -11.46 -8.54
C GLY A 114 -5.85 -11.60 -7.39
N ALA A 115 -5.91 -12.78 -6.78
CA ALA A 115 -6.67 -13.04 -5.54
C ALA A 115 -5.82 -12.83 -4.29
N CYS A 116 -6.47 -12.68 -3.13
CA CYS A 116 -5.81 -12.40 -1.85
C CYS A 116 -4.85 -13.49 -1.34
N ASP A 117 -4.83 -14.68 -1.97
CA ASP A 117 -3.94 -15.79 -1.66
C ASP A 117 -2.86 -16.06 -2.72
N ASP A 118 -2.70 -15.18 -3.73
CA ASP A 118 -1.73 -15.35 -4.82
C ASP A 118 -0.26 -15.10 -4.39
N GLY A 119 -0.04 -14.78 -3.11
CA GLY A 119 1.30 -14.66 -2.54
C GLY A 119 2.07 -13.44 -3.05
N ALA A 120 1.39 -12.29 -3.06
CA ALA A 120 1.93 -10.97 -3.38
C ALA A 120 3.38 -10.79 -2.90
N HIS A 121 4.30 -10.52 -3.82
CA HIS A 121 5.70 -10.20 -3.48
C HIS A 121 6.48 -11.35 -2.83
N SER A 122 5.98 -12.58 -2.93
CA SER A 122 6.72 -13.79 -2.58
C SER A 122 7.64 -14.22 -3.71
N GLN A 123 8.72 -14.97 -3.39
CA GLN A 123 9.66 -15.47 -4.41
C GLN A 123 9.03 -16.42 -5.44
N ASN A 124 7.82 -16.93 -5.17
CA ASN A 124 7.09 -17.85 -6.04
C ASN A 124 5.68 -17.32 -6.31
N GLU A 125 5.60 -16.01 -6.59
CA GLU A 125 4.38 -15.32 -7.00
C GLU A 125 3.70 -16.09 -8.13
N LYS A 126 2.47 -16.53 -7.90
CA LYS A 126 1.71 -17.35 -8.83
C LYS A 126 0.47 -16.59 -9.24
N ILE A 127 0.43 -16.23 -10.52
CA ILE A 127 -0.79 -15.74 -11.16
C ILE A 127 -1.63 -16.97 -11.53
N ASP A 128 -2.76 -17.13 -10.86
CA ASP A 128 -3.73 -18.15 -11.22
C ASP A 128 -4.41 -17.82 -12.57
N ILE A 129 -4.59 -18.82 -13.43
CA ILE A 129 -5.12 -18.63 -14.79
C ILE A 129 -6.57 -18.14 -14.75
N TYR A 130 -7.38 -18.62 -13.81
CA TYR A 130 -8.75 -18.16 -13.66
C TYR A 130 -8.76 -16.70 -13.19
N ASN A 131 -7.92 -16.34 -12.22
CA ASN A 131 -7.79 -14.96 -11.75
C ASN A 131 -7.38 -14.01 -12.88
N TYR A 132 -6.38 -14.39 -13.68
CA TYR A 132 -5.95 -13.64 -14.85
C TYR A 132 -7.07 -13.42 -15.87
N ILE A 133 -7.81 -14.48 -16.21
CA ILE A 133 -8.90 -14.42 -17.19
C ILE A 133 -10.04 -13.52 -16.69
N GLU A 134 -10.50 -13.71 -15.46
CA GLU A 134 -11.62 -12.93 -14.93
C GLU A 134 -11.21 -11.48 -14.60
N GLY A 135 -9.95 -11.25 -14.22
CA GLY A 135 -9.38 -9.91 -14.04
C GLY A 135 -9.27 -9.15 -15.35
N ALA A 136 -8.78 -9.81 -16.41
CA ALA A 136 -8.74 -9.24 -17.76
C ALA A 136 -10.15 -8.94 -18.30
N LYS A 137 -11.13 -9.82 -18.02
CA LYS A 137 -12.55 -9.56 -18.38
C LYS A 137 -13.11 -8.37 -17.62
N LEU A 138 -12.84 -8.25 -16.32
CA LEU A 138 -13.28 -7.12 -15.51
C LEU A 138 -12.67 -5.82 -16.03
N LEU A 139 -11.36 -5.80 -16.32
CA LEU A 139 -10.70 -4.66 -16.93
C LEU A 139 -11.34 -4.31 -18.27
N GLY A 140 -11.53 -5.29 -19.16
CA GLY A 140 -12.17 -5.08 -20.46
C GLY A 140 -13.61 -4.55 -20.35
N ALA A 141 -14.40 -5.09 -19.42
CA ALA A 141 -15.75 -4.60 -19.14
C ALA A 141 -15.75 -3.16 -18.60
N TYR A 142 -14.83 -2.84 -17.69
CA TYR A 142 -14.66 -1.49 -17.18
C TYR A 142 -14.30 -0.50 -18.29
N LEU A 143 -13.27 -0.80 -19.10
CA LEU A 143 -12.86 0.07 -20.20
C LEU A 143 -13.96 0.21 -21.26
N HIS A 144 -14.74 -0.85 -21.51
CA HIS A 144 -15.90 -0.80 -22.41
C HIS A 144 -17.00 0.14 -21.90
N GLU A 145 -17.33 0.09 -20.60
CA GLU A 145 -18.32 1.00 -20.02
C GLU A 145 -17.82 2.45 -19.97
N VAL A 146 -16.52 2.67 -19.69
CA VAL A 146 -15.92 4.00 -19.76
C VAL A 146 -15.94 4.54 -21.19
N GLY A 147 -15.62 3.73 -22.19
CA GLY A 147 -15.65 4.13 -23.61
C GLY A 147 -17.05 4.44 -24.15
N LYS A 148 -18.13 4.02 -23.47
CA LYS A 148 -19.50 4.47 -23.81
C LYS A 148 -19.83 5.87 -23.29
N LEU A 149 -19.10 6.32 -22.29
CA LEU A 149 -19.34 7.61 -21.63
C LEU A 149 -18.58 8.76 -22.28
N TYR A 150 -17.53 8.47 -23.06
CA TYR A 150 -16.68 9.48 -23.69
C TYR A 150 -16.24 9.03 -25.09
N ASP A 151 -16.40 9.91 -26.08
CA ASP A 151 -16.17 9.61 -27.49
C ASP A 151 -14.67 9.64 -27.92
N ASP A 152 -13.78 10.28 -27.14
CA ASP A 152 -12.36 10.51 -27.49
C ASP A 152 -11.37 9.98 -26.43
N LEU A 153 -11.49 8.71 -26.02
CA LEU A 153 -10.75 8.12 -24.89
C LEU A 153 -9.43 7.42 -25.29
N ARG A 154 -8.26 7.85 -24.78
CA ARG A 154 -6.97 7.13 -24.89
C ARG A 154 -6.51 6.58 -23.53
N ILE A 155 -6.54 5.25 -23.40
CA ILE A 155 -6.18 4.55 -22.17
C ILE A 155 -4.75 4.06 -22.24
N TYR A 156 -3.94 4.38 -21.24
CA TYR A 156 -2.59 3.84 -21.07
C TYR A 156 -2.57 2.86 -19.90
N ILE A 157 -2.12 1.63 -20.17
CA ILE A 157 -1.99 0.56 -19.18
C ILE A 157 -0.52 0.47 -18.77
N LEU A 158 -0.22 0.78 -17.51
CA LEU A 158 1.08 0.43 -16.92
C LEU A 158 0.93 -0.94 -16.23
N ILE A 159 1.79 -1.88 -16.62
CA ILE A 159 1.91 -3.22 -16.03
C ILE A 159 3.09 -3.24 -15.08
#